data_AF-A0A9W9VI94-F1
#
_entry.id   AF-A0A9W9VI94-F1
#
_cell.length_a   1.000
_cell.length_b   1.000
_cell.length_c   1.000
_cell.angle_alpha   90.00
_cell.angle_beta   90.00
_cell.angle_gamma   90.00
#
_symmetry.space_group_name_H-M   'P 1'
#
loop_
_entity.id
_entity.type
_entity.pdbx_description
1 polymer ?
#
loop_
_entity_poly.entity_id
_entity_poly.type
_entity_poly.pdbx_seq_one_letter_code
_entity_poly.pdbx_strand_id
1 'polypeptide(L)'
;MAEEIRDASRVLPMGMLWTLILNGSTGFVMIVTFAFCVGDIDEMLGSETGFPFIQVFLNATESVSATTGMTVVIMIMQFCAAISNVATTSRQIYSFARDKGLPFSDFLAKVSLRHDPIYCLD
;
A
#
# COMPACT_ATOMS: atom_id res chain seq x y z
N MET A 1 6.98 -14.66 -9.56
CA MET A 1 7.94 -13.53 -9.56
C MET A 1 9.32 -13.94 -9.06
N ALA A 2 9.45 -14.76 -8.00
CA ALA A 2 10.78 -15.24 -7.58
C ALA A 2 11.46 -16.12 -8.64
N GLU A 3 10.69 -16.86 -9.43
CA GLU A 3 11.19 -17.81 -10.45
C GLU A 3 11.76 -17.13 -11.71
N GLU A 4 11.48 -15.85 -11.92
CA GLU A 4 11.95 -15.07 -13.08
C GLU A 4 13.22 -14.26 -12.76
N ILE A 5 13.66 -14.25 -11.50
CA ILE A 5 14.81 -13.48 -11.03
C ILE A 5 16.04 -14.39 -10.96
N ARG A 6 17.07 -14.08 -11.76
CA ARG A 6 18.40 -14.70 -11.64
C ARG A 6 18.94 -14.48 -10.22
N ASP A 7 19.26 -15.56 -9.50
CA ASP A 7 19.68 -15.55 -8.10
C ASP A 7 18.67 -14.89 -7.13
N ALA A 8 17.41 -15.30 -7.23
CA ALA A 8 16.33 -14.95 -6.31
C ALA A 8 16.77 -14.97 -4.83
N SER A 9 17.53 -15.98 -4.41
CA SER A 9 17.97 -16.14 -3.01
C SER A 9 18.84 -15.00 -2.46
N ARG A 10 19.59 -14.28 -3.31
CA ARG A 10 20.41 -13.12 -2.89
C ARG A 10 19.79 -11.78 -3.26
N VAL A 11 19.12 -11.70 -4.40
CA VAL A 11 18.56 -10.44 -4.91
C VAL A 11 17.29 -10.04 -4.15
N LEU A 12 16.42 -10.98 -3.80
CA LEU A 12 15.22 -10.71 -3.00
C LEU A 12 15.53 -10.04 -1.65
N PRO A 13 16.39 -10.60 -0.78
CA PRO A 13 16.63 -10.01 0.54
C PRO A 13 17.27 -8.62 0.44
N MET A 14 18.18 -8.41 -0.52
CA MET A 14 18.80 -7.10 -0.73
C MET A 14 17.78 -6.08 -1.28
N GLY A 15 16.92 -6.47 -2.21
CA GLY A 15 15.85 -5.62 -2.72
C GLY A 15 14.85 -5.21 -1.64
N MET A 16 14.52 -6.11 -0.72
CA MET A 16 13.68 -5.82 0.45
C MET A 16 14.35 -4.80 1.39
N LEU A 17 15.64 -4.96 1.66
CA LEU A 17 16.39 -4.03 2.51
C LEU A 17 16.47 -2.62 1.89
N TRP A 18 16.77 -2.53 0.58
CA TRP A 18 16.76 -1.25 -0.13
C TRP A 18 15.38 -0.58 -0.12
N THR A 19 14.32 -1.36 -0.34
CA THR A 19 12.94 -0.87 -0.29
C THR A 19 12.59 -0.33 1.09
N LEU A 20 13.01 -1.02 2.16
CA LEU A 20 12.82 -0.58 3.54
C LEU A 20 13.58 0.71 3.84
N ILE A 21 14.86 0.79 3.45
CA ILE A 21 15.69 2.00 3.67
C ILE A 21 15.09 3.20 2.94
N LEU A 22 14.72 3.02 1.66
CA LEU A 22 14.13 4.09 0.87
C LEU A 22 12.79 4.53 1.46
N ASN A 23 11.83 3.62 1.69
CA ASN A 23 10.54 3.96 2.29
C ASN A 23 10.69 4.58 3.68
N GLY A 24 11.58 4.02 4.52
CA GLY A 24 11.84 4.53 5.85
C GLY A 24 12.42 5.95 5.84
N SER A 25 13.39 6.21 4.95
CA SER A 25 13.97 7.55 4.79
C SER A 25 12.96 8.58 4.28
N THR A 26 12.12 8.20 3.29
CA THR A 26 11.06 9.06 2.79
C THR A 26 10.00 9.34 3.87
N GLY A 27 9.61 8.33 4.64
CA GLY A 27 8.68 8.48 5.76
C GLY A 27 9.24 9.38 6.86
N PHE A 28 10.52 9.23 7.19
CA PHE A 28 11.18 10.10 8.17
C PHE A 28 11.19 11.57 7.73
N VAL A 29 11.58 11.85 6.48
CA VAL A 29 11.54 13.21 5.92
C VAL A 29 10.10 13.75 5.93
N MET A 30 9.10 12.94 5.57
CA MET A 30 7.71 13.36 5.58
C MET A 30 7.21 13.72 6.98
N ILE A 31 7.55 12.93 8.00
CA ILE A 31 7.20 13.23 9.40
C ILE A 31 7.86 14.52 9.87
N VAL A 32 9.14 14.73 9.55
CA VAL A 32 9.86 15.97 9.90
C VAL A 32 9.19 17.18 9.25
N THR A 33 8.91 17.13 7.95
CA THR A 33 8.20 18.20 7.24
C THR A 33 6.81 18.44 7.84
N PHE A 34 6.07 17.38 8.16
CA PHE A 34 4.76 17.49 8.78
C PHE A 34 4.82 18.18 10.16
N ALA A 35 5.82 17.84 10.98
CA ALA A 35 6.03 18.46 12.29
C ALA A 35 6.36 19.96 12.21
N PHE A 36 7.00 20.42 11.13
CA PHE A 36 7.27 21.84 10.90
C PHE A 36 6.12 22.59 10.24
N CYS A 37 5.27 21.90 9.45
CA CYS A 37 4.13 22.51 8.77
C CYS A 37 2.83 22.49 9.61
N VAL A 38 2.75 21.63 10.63
CA VAL A 38 1.67 21.67 11.62
C VAL A 38 1.94 22.84 12.55
N GLY A 39 1.24 23.95 12.34
CA GLY A 39 1.24 25.10 13.24
C GLY A 39 0.46 24.80 14.53
N ASP A 40 -0.87 24.77 14.45
CA ASP A 40 -1.75 24.58 15.60
C ASP A 40 -2.41 23.19 15.59
N ILE A 41 -2.12 22.38 16.62
CA ILE A 41 -2.62 21.01 16.77
C ILE A 41 -4.11 21.02 17.17
N ASP A 42 -4.56 22.07 17.86
CA ASP A 42 -5.96 22.25 18.28
C ASP A 42 -6.90 22.51 17.10
N GLU A 43 -6.48 23.25 16.06
CA GLU A 43 -7.25 23.39 14.81
C GLU A 43 -7.30 22.09 13.99
N MET A 44 -6.24 21.27 14.04
CA MET A 44 -6.18 19.97 13.36
C MET A 44 -7.12 18.94 13.99
N LEU A 45 -7.24 18.94 15.32
CA LEU A 45 -8.13 18.04 16.07
C LEU A 45 -9.59 18.54 16.06
N GLY A 46 -9.81 19.85 15.97
CA GLY A 46 -11.14 20.47 15.88
C GLY A 46 -11.70 20.61 14.46
N SER A 47 -10.92 20.29 13.43
CA SER A 47 -11.29 20.50 12.03
C SER A 47 -12.47 19.62 11.59
N GLU A 48 -13.54 20.26 11.09
CA GLU A 48 -14.80 19.64 10.63
C GLU A 48 -14.64 18.56 9.53
N THR A 49 -13.48 18.46 8.87
CA THR A 49 -13.23 17.46 7.82
C THR A 49 -12.83 16.08 8.36
N GLY A 50 -12.46 15.95 9.64
CA GLY A 50 -12.10 14.67 10.28
C GLY A 50 -10.81 14.02 9.77
N PHE A 51 -10.11 14.65 8.83
CA PHE A 51 -8.87 14.15 8.23
C PHE A 51 -7.74 15.20 8.32
N PRO A 52 -6.74 15.00 9.19
CA PRO A 52 -5.69 15.99 9.45
C PRO A 52 -4.80 16.27 8.23
N PHE A 53 -4.73 15.36 7.25
CA PHE A 53 -3.97 15.60 6.02
C PHE A 53 -4.56 16.73 5.17
N ILE A 54 -5.89 16.90 5.15
CA ILE A 54 -6.57 17.92 4.33
C ILE A 54 -6.27 19.31 4.88
N GLN A 55 -6.24 19.45 6.21
CA GLN A 55 -5.90 20.70 6.87
C GLN A 55 -4.44 21.10 6.63
N VAL A 56 -3.50 20.16 6.58
CA VAL A 56 -2.11 20.49 6.26
C VAL A 56 -1.97 20.98 4.82
N PHE A 57 -2.70 20.39 3.88
CA PHE A 57 -2.76 20.92 2.52
C PHE A 57 -3.40 22.31 2.47
N LEU A 58 -4.42 22.57 3.29
CA LEU A 58 -5.05 23.89 3.38
C LEU A 58 -4.08 24.94 3.93
N ASN A 59 -3.38 24.63 5.02
CA ASN A 59 -2.37 25.51 5.62
C ASN A 59 -1.17 25.75 4.71
N ALA A 60 -0.76 24.75 3.92
CA ALA A 60 0.34 24.90 2.97
C ALA A 60 -0.02 25.68 1.70
N THR A 61 -1.30 25.64 1.30
CA THR A 61 -1.74 26.20 0.00
C THR A 61 -2.50 27.52 0.15
N GLU A 62 -2.99 27.83 1.36
CA GLU A 62 -3.83 29.00 1.69
C GLU A 62 -5.08 29.15 0.81
N SER A 63 -5.43 28.12 0.03
CA SER A 63 -6.51 28.14 -0.96
C SER A 63 -7.29 26.83 -0.97
N VAL A 64 -8.60 26.94 -0.77
CA VAL A 64 -9.54 25.82 -0.68
C VAL A 64 -9.67 25.06 -2.02
N SER A 65 -9.62 25.77 -3.15
CA SER A 65 -9.78 25.17 -4.49
C SER A 65 -8.57 24.29 -4.86
N ALA A 66 -7.37 24.77 -4.57
CA ALA A 66 -6.13 24.03 -4.83
C ALA A 66 -5.99 22.81 -3.89
N THR A 67 -6.35 22.96 -2.62
CA THR A 67 -6.40 21.86 -1.63
C THR A 67 -7.35 20.76 -2.04
N THR A 68 -8.55 21.13 -2.51
CA THR A 68 -9.55 20.17 -3.01
C THR A 68 -9.05 19.42 -4.25
N GLY A 69 -8.42 20.13 -5.20
CA GLY A 69 -7.84 19.52 -6.40
C GLY A 69 -6.77 18.47 -6.07
N MET A 70 -5.83 18.80 -5.17
CA MET A 70 -4.79 17.86 -4.74
C MET A 70 -5.38 16.64 -4.01
N THR A 71 -6.38 16.86 -3.15
CA THR A 71 -7.05 15.77 -2.40
C THR A 71 -7.75 14.79 -3.35
N VAL A 72 -8.46 15.28 -4.37
CA VAL A 72 -9.15 14.41 -5.34
C VAL A 72 -8.17 13.56 -6.14
N VAL A 73 -7.04 14.13 -6.57
CA VAL A 73 -6.01 13.39 -7.31
C VAL A 73 -5.44 12.25 -6.46
N ILE A 74 -5.12 12.51 -5.19
CA ILE A 74 -4.64 11.49 -4.25
C ILE A 74 -5.71 10.41 -4.03
N MET A 75 -6.98 10.79 -3.91
CA MET A 75 -8.08 9.85 -3.70
C MET A 75 -8.25 8.88 -4.89
N ILE A 76 -8.11 9.37 -6.12
CA ILE A 76 -8.13 8.52 -7.34
C ILE A 76 -6.95 7.55 -7.36
N MET A 77 -5.74 8.04 -7.06
CA MET A 77 -4.55 7.18 -6.96
C MET A 77 -4.73 6.08 -5.90
N GLN A 78 -5.27 6.44 -4.74
CA GLN A 78 -5.50 5.50 -3.65
C GLN A 78 -6.52 4.42 -4.01
N PHE A 79 -7.57 4.78 -4.75
CA PHE A 79 -8.56 3.81 -5.23
C PHE A 79 -7.93 2.77 -6.17
N CYS A 80 -7.10 3.21 -7.12
CA CYS A 80 -6.37 2.32 -8.02
C CYS A 80 -5.39 1.41 -7.26
N ALA A 81 -4.65 1.98 -6.31
CA ALA A 81 -3.74 1.23 -5.44
C ALA A 81 -4.48 0.21 -4.56
N ALA A 82 -5.65 0.56 -4.04
CA ALA A 82 -6.47 -0.35 -3.24
C ALA A 82 -6.91 -1.58 -4.03
N ILE A 83 -7.38 -1.41 -5.28
CA ILE A 83 -7.73 -2.52 -6.16
C ILE A 83 -6.52 -3.42 -6.41
N SER A 84 -5.36 -2.80 -6.70
CA SER A 84 -4.11 -3.52 -6.95
C SER A 84 -3.63 -4.31 -5.73
N ASN A 85 -3.78 -3.75 -4.53
CA ASN A 85 -3.45 -4.41 -3.27
C ASN A 85 -4.41 -5.58 -3.01
N VAL A 86 -5.72 -5.39 -3.17
CA VAL A 86 -6.69 -6.48 -3.01
C VAL A 86 -6.40 -7.63 -3.98
N ALA A 87 -6.08 -7.32 -5.24
CA ALA A 87 -5.70 -8.33 -6.23
C ALA A 87 -4.40 -9.07 -5.86
N THR A 88 -3.38 -8.35 -5.37
CA THR A 88 -2.10 -8.93 -4.96
C THR A 88 -2.25 -9.80 -3.71
N THR A 89 -2.92 -9.30 -2.68
CA THR A 89 -3.19 -10.02 -1.44
C THR A 89 -4.00 -11.28 -1.69
N SER A 90 -4.99 -11.23 -2.60
CA SER A 90 -5.77 -12.41 -2.98
C SER A 90 -4.89 -13.52 -3.59
N ARG A 91 -3.91 -13.17 -4.43
CA ARG A 91 -2.94 -14.13 -4.99
C ARG A 91 -2.01 -14.70 -3.93
N GLN A 92 -1.57 -13.87 -2.98
CA GLN A 92 -0.72 -14.31 -1.86
C GLN A 92 -1.46 -15.30 -0.95
N ILE A 93 -2.70 -14.97 -0.56
CA ILE A 93 -3.55 -15.82 0.28
C ILE A 93 -3.82 -17.16 -0.40
N TYR A 94 -4.09 -17.17 -1.71
CA TYR A 94 -4.28 -18.42 -2.47
C TYR A 94 -3.03 -19.31 -2.44
N SER A 95 -1.84 -18.75 -2.65
CA SER A 95 -0.58 -19.49 -2.54
C SER A 95 -0.39 -20.09 -1.15
N PHE A 96 -0.66 -19.32 -0.08
CA PHE A 96 -0.55 -19.80 1.30
C PHE A 96 -1.61 -20.86 1.66
N ALA A 97 -2.83 -20.75 1.12
CA ALA A 97 -3.87 -21.76 1.30
C ALA A 97 -3.50 -23.08 0.61
N ARG A 98 -2.86 -23.02 -0.57
CA ARG A 98 -2.31 -24.20 -1.28
C ARG A 98 -1.25 -24.92 -0.44
N ASP A 99 -0.42 -24.17 0.27
CA ASP A 99 0.64 -24.70 1.13
C ASP A 99 0.12 -25.18 2.51
N LYS A 100 -1.22 -25.28 2.69
CA LYS A 100 -1.91 -25.68 3.94
C LYS A 100 -1.53 -24.82 5.16
N GLY A 101 -1.10 -23.57 4.94
CA GLY A 101 -0.61 -22.68 5.99
C GLY A 101 -1.70 -21.97 6.82
N LEU A 102 -2.99 -22.16 6.50
CA LEU A 102 -4.11 -21.43 7.13
C LEU A 102 -5.13 -22.39 7.78
N PRO A 103 -5.66 -22.09 8.98
CA PRO A 103 -6.83 -22.79 9.50
C PRO A 103 -8.03 -22.52 8.57
N PHE A 104 -8.70 -23.58 8.10
CA PHE A 104 -9.73 -23.57 7.03
C PHE A 104 -9.20 -23.42 5.58
N SER A 105 -7.97 -23.88 5.30
CA SER A 105 -7.40 -23.93 3.94
C SER A 105 -8.29 -24.61 2.90
N ASP A 106 -9.08 -25.63 3.27
CA ASP A 106 -9.95 -26.37 2.35
C ASP A 106 -11.12 -25.55 1.76
N PHE A 107 -11.57 -24.49 2.45
CA PHE A 107 -12.62 -23.59 1.95
C PHE A 107 -12.04 -22.47 1.09
N LEU A 108 -10.86 -21.96 1.44
CA LEU A 108 -10.14 -20.92 0.70
C LEU A 108 -9.49 -21.47 -0.58
N ALA A 109 -9.01 -22.71 -0.57
CA ALA A 109 -8.45 -23.39 -1.75
C ALA A 109 -9.52 -23.75 -2.80
N LYS A 110 -10.81 -23.76 -2.42
CA LYS A 110 -11.92 -24.11 -3.32
C LYS A 110 -12.36 -22.98 -4.26
N VAL A 111 -11.87 -21.75 -4.06
CA VAL A 111 -12.22 -20.60 -4.93
C VAL A 111 -11.30 -20.57 -6.14
N SER A 112 -11.45 -21.55 -7.04
CA SER A 112 -11.24 -21.45 -8.49
C SER A 112 -11.26 -22.86 -9.11
N LEU A 113 -12.41 -23.21 -9.69
CA LEU A 113 -12.61 -24.38 -10.56
C LEU A 113 -12.63 -23.97 -12.04
N ARG A 114 -12.01 -22.83 -12.42
CA ARG A 114 -12.23 -22.27 -13.75
C ARG A 114 -11.04 -21.58 -14.44
N HIS A 115 -9.81 -21.88 -14.06
CA HIS A 115 -8.66 -21.54 -14.90
C HIS A 115 -7.46 -22.47 -14.66
N ASP A 116 -7.67 -23.77 -14.87
CA ASP A 116 -6.58 -24.67 -15.24
C ASP A 116 -6.52 -24.69 -16.77
N PRO A 117 -5.33 -24.82 -17.42
CA PRO A 117 -4.56 -26.04 -17.20
C PRO A 117 -3.02 -25.98 -17.39
N ILE A 118 -2.38 -27.08 -16.96
CA ILE A 118 -1.10 -27.65 -17.44
C ILE A 118 0.20 -26.95 -17.02
N TYR A 119 0.71 -27.14 -15.79
CA TYR A 119 2.17 -27.29 -15.51
C TYR A 119 2.37 -28.12 -14.23
N CYS A 120 1.63 -29.24 -14.15
CA CYS A 120 2.10 -30.41 -13.43
C CYS A 120 2.72 -31.33 -14.48
N LEU A 121 4.05 -31.47 -14.45
CA LEU A 121 4.98 -32.35 -15.19
C LEU A 121 6.04 -31.55 -15.99
N ASP A 122 7.02 -31.00 -15.28
CA ASP A 122 8.47 -31.30 -15.38
C ASP A 122 9.25 -30.37 -14.43
#